data_AF-A0A934YVG2-F1
#
_entry.id   AF-A0A934YVG2-F1
#
_cell.length_a   1.000
_cell.length_b   1.000
_cell.length_c   1.000
_cell.angle_alpha   90.00
_cell.angle_beta   90.00
_cell.angle_gamma   90.00
#
_symmetry.space_group_name_H-M   'P 1'
#
loop_
_entity.id
_entity.type
_entity.pdbx_description
1 polymer ?
#
loop_
_entity_poly.entity_id
_entity_poly.type
_entity_poly.pdbx_seq_one_letter_code
_entity_poly.pdbx_strand_id
1 'polypeptide(L)'
;MEFLARIKERAPEYDAQYAQMILDYTIEQGGKMGTQTEEAKWKQGKYFSTRYEIYMYAALLGLKKDYSIPIARGTDKKKFIEIKSWQPSEVADYIIMALLAKSDLDLNELEHMEEKEVEDKITELRSLLESYANGGFDIIRAKRDEDAAFFMENENCFLDLLG
;
A
#
# COMPACT_ATOMS: atom_id res chain seq x y z
N MET A 1 13.67 1.71 -18.81
CA MET A 1 12.55 0.94 -19.39
C MET A 1 11.30 1.78 -19.25
N GLU A 2 10.69 2.18 -20.37
CA GLU A 2 9.50 3.03 -20.43
C GLU A 2 8.30 2.43 -19.69
N PHE A 3 8.12 1.11 -19.78
CA PHE A 3 7.06 0.37 -19.11
C PHE A 3 7.02 0.57 -17.58
N LEU A 4 8.17 0.45 -16.90
CA LEU A 4 8.25 0.64 -15.45
C LEU A 4 7.92 2.08 -15.04
N ALA A 5 8.31 3.07 -15.85
CA ALA A 5 7.96 4.46 -15.58
C ALA A 5 6.45 4.68 -15.67
N ARG A 6 5.78 4.09 -16.66
CA ARG A 6 4.32 4.16 -16.85
C ARG A 6 3.54 3.45 -15.73
N ILE A 7 4.07 2.36 -15.15
CA ILE A 7 3.51 1.78 -13.93
C ILE A 7 3.56 2.80 -12.78
N LYS A 8 4.71 3.47 -12.61
CA LYS A 8 4.89 4.45 -11.52
C LYS A 8 4.00 5.69 -11.65
N GLU A 9 3.50 5.99 -12.84
CA GLU A 9 2.55 7.08 -13.06
C GLU A 9 1.13 6.78 -12.56
N ARG A 10 0.84 5.52 -12.21
CA ARG A 10 -0.48 5.13 -11.71
C ARG A 10 -0.69 5.59 -10.27
N ALA A 11 -1.88 6.10 -10.01
CA ALA A 11 -2.43 6.35 -8.68
C ALA A 11 -3.31 5.15 -8.29
N PRO A 12 -2.83 4.25 -7.41
CA PRO A 12 -3.62 3.10 -6.99
C PRO A 12 -4.75 3.49 -6.05
N GLU A 13 -5.75 2.61 -5.99
CA GLU A 13 -6.96 2.76 -5.20
C GLU A 13 -7.04 1.74 -4.07
N TYR A 14 -7.88 2.03 -3.09
CA TYR A 14 -8.25 1.11 -2.02
C TYR A 14 -9.75 1.24 -1.72
N ASP A 15 -10.30 0.20 -1.10
CA ASP A 15 -11.68 0.21 -0.63
C ASP A 15 -11.87 1.26 0.48
N ALA A 16 -12.81 2.18 0.29
CA ALA A 16 -13.05 3.31 1.19
C ALA A 16 -13.38 2.88 2.62
N GLN A 17 -13.80 1.63 2.86
CA GLN A 17 -14.03 1.10 4.21
C GLN A 17 -12.79 1.20 5.11
N TYR A 18 -11.58 1.13 4.54
CA TYR A 18 -10.33 1.21 5.30
C TYR A 18 -9.88 2.64 5.60
N ALA A 19 -10.59 3.66 5.10
CA ALA A 19 -10.14 5.04 5.17
C ALA A 19 -9.93 5.52 6.60
N GLN A 20 -10.85 5.20 7.52
CA GLN A 20 -10.71 5.62 8.92
C GLN A 20 -9.53 4.92 9.60
N MET A 21 -9.35 3.62 9.38
CA MET A 21 -8.21 2.87 9.92
C MET A 21 -6.87 3.39 9.38
N ILE A 22 -6.80 3.73 8.09
CA ILE A 22 -5.62 4.36 7.49
C ILE A 22 -5.31 5.69 8.17
N LEU A 23 -6.32 6.50 8.47
CA LEU A 23 -6.15 7.75 9.22
C LEU A 23 -5.68 7.50 10.66
N ASP A 24 -6.27 6.53 11.35
CA ASP A 24 -5.92 6.21 12.74
C ASP A 24 -4.43 5.81 12.90
N TYR A 25 -3.85 5.22 11.85
CA TYR A 25 -2.44 4.77 11.81
C TYR A 25 -1.53 5.65 10.94
N THR A 26 -1.99 6.83 10.53
CA THR A 26 -1.17 7.84 9.86
C THR A 26 -1.13 9.11 10.69
N ILE A 27 0.05 9.66 10.92
CA ILE A 27 0.21 10.92 11.66
C ILE A 27 -0.38 12.05 10.81
N GLU A 28 -1.27 12.85 11.42
CA GLU A 28 -1.74 14.08 10.79
C GLU A 28 -0.57 15.07 10.64
N GLN A 29 -0.15 15.31 9.40
CA GLN A 29 0.77 16.42 9.11
C GLN A 29 0.04 17.75 9.36
N GLY A 30 0.30 18.37 10.52
CA GLY A 30 -0.34 19.64 10.89
C GLY A 30 -0.08 20.14 12.33
N GLY A 31 0.46 19.31 13.22
CA GLY A 31 0.89 19.74 14.55
C GLY A 31 2.11 20.67 14.47
N LYS A 32 1.94 21.95 14.82
CA LYS A 32 3.02 22.94 14.86
C LYS A 32 4.23 22.38 15.63
N MET A 33 5.40 22.48 14.98
CA MET A 33 6.73 21.97 15.39
C MET A 33 7.23 22.42 16.79
N GLY A 34 6.46 23.21 17.54
CA GLY A 34 6.89 23.87 18.78
C GLY A 34 6.17 23.44 20.07
N THR A 35 5.14 22.58 20.02
CA THR A 35 4.38 22.17 21.22
C THR A 35 3.96 20.69 21.18
N GLN A 36 4.86 19.79 20.78
CA GLN A 36 4.55 18.35 20.78
C GLN A 36 4.72 17.78 22.19
N THR A 37 3.64 17.21 22.73
CA THR A 37 3.66 16.42 23.97
C THR A 37 4.45 15.12 23.77
N GLU A 38 4.93 14.50 24.84
CA GLU A 38 5.61 13.18 24.75
C GLU A 38 4.75 12.12 24.06
N GLU A 39 3.43 12.16 24.26
CA GLU A 39 2.47 11.30 23.56
C GLU A 39 2.43 11.54 22.04
N ALA A 40 2.60 12.78 21.59
CA ALA A 40 2.65 13.12 20.17
C ALA A 40 3.94 12.60 19.52
N LYS A 41 5.09 12.72 20.20
CA LYS A 41 6.37 12.14 19.74
C LYS A 41 6.32 10.60 19.71
N TRP A 42 5.68 9.99 20.71
CA TRP A 42 5.49 8.55 20.78
C TRP A 42 4.69 8.00 19.60
N LYS A 43 3.53 8.62 19.31
CA LYS A 43 2.73 8.30 18.12
C LYS A 43 3.52 8.55 16.83
N GLN A 44 4.38 9.56 16.80
CA GLN A 44 5.20 9.89 15.64
C GLN A 44 6.26 8.83 15.31
N GLY A 45 6.77 8.09 16.31
CA GLY A 45 7.74 7.01 16.12
C GLY A 45 7.13 5.66 15.74
N LYS A 46 5.84 5.45 16.07
CA LYS A 46 5.16 4.16 15.91
C LYS A 46 4.34 4.05 14.62
N TYR A 47 3.77 5.15 14.16
CA TYR A 47 2.82 5.19 13.04
C TYR A 47 3.42 5.79 11.78
N PHE A 48 2.72 5.62 10.66
CA PHE A 48 3.18 6.07 9.35
C PHE A 48 3.08 7.60 9.24
N SER A 49 4.08 8.24 8.64
CA SER A 49 4.13 9.70 8.48
C SER A 49 3.27 10.19 7.32
N THR A 50 2.97 9.31 6.37
CA THR A 50 2.11 9.60 5.22
C THR A 50 1.19 8.42 4.92
N ARG A 51 0.05 8.70 4.26
CA ARG A 51 -0.93 7.65 3.97
C ARG A 51 -0.40 6.64 2.94
N TYR A 52 0.51 7.04 2.05
CA TYR A 52 1.08 6.10 1.08
C TYR A 52 2.05 5.11 1.74
N GLU A 53 2.71 5.47 2.86
CA GLU A 53 3.58 4.53 3.58
C GLU A 53 2.81 3.35 4.15
N ILE A 54 1.64 3.58 4.77
CA ILE A 54 0.79 2.48 5.24
C ILE A 54 0.25 1.65 4.07
N TYR A 55 0.00 2.27 2.91
CA TYR A 55 -0.37 1.53 1.71
C TYR A 55 0.77 0.63 1.22
N MET A 56 2.00 1.13 1.17
CA MET A 56 3.19 0.35 0.82
C MET A 56 3.37 -0.82 1.79
N TYR A 57 3.22 -0.57 3.09
CA TYR A 57 3.25 -1.63 4.11
C TYR A 57 2.15 -2.67 3.89
N ALA A 58 0.91 -2.26 3.65
CA ALA A 58 -0.21 -3.17 3.40
C ALA A 58 0.01 -4.02 2.13
N ALA A 59 0.53 -3.42 1.06
CA ALA A 59 0.90 -4.14 -0.16
C ALA A 59 1.96 -5.21 0.12
N LEU A 60 3.04 -4.87 0.85
CA LEU A 60 4.08 -5.81 1.25
C LEU A 60 3.55 -6.91 2.17
N LEU A 61 2.67 -6.58 3.12
CA LEU A 61 2.03 -7.53 4.01
C LEU A 61 1.18 -8.54 3.24
N GLY A 62 0.31 -8.06 2.33
CA GLY A 62 -0.49 -8.91 1.46
C GLY A 62 0.37 -9.80 0.57
N LEU A 63 1.40 -9.25 -0.07
CA LEU A 63 2.36 -10.01 -0.87
C LEU A 63 3.08 -11.09 -0.05
N LYS A 64 3.55 -10.75 1.15
CA LYS A 64 4.30 -11.67 2.02
C LYS A 64 3.42 -12.81 2.55
N LYS A 65 2.15 -12.52 2.85
CA LYS A 65 1.17 -13.52 3.32
C LYS A 65 0.45 -14.23 2.16
N ASP A 66 0.77 -13.89 0.93
CA ASP A 66 0.11 -14.36 -0.29
C ASP A 66 -1.42 -14.20 -0.23
N TYR A 67 -1.86 -13.06 0.32
CA TYR A 67 -3.26 -12.75 0.55
C TYR A 67 -3.67 -11.51 -0.24
N SER A 68 -4.49 -11.73 -1.26
CA SER A 68 -5.06 -10.68 -2.10
C SER A 68 -6.58 -10.73 -2.06
N ILE A 69 -7.19 -9.55 -2.00
CA ILE A 69 -8.65 -9.38 -2.03
C ILE A 69 -8.97 -8.40 -3.16
N PRO A 70 -9.51 -8.85 -4.30
CA PRO A 70 -9.92 -7.96 -5.37
C PRO A 70 -10.93 -6.91 -4.88
N ILE A 71 -10.76 -5.66 -5.31
CA ILE A 71 -11.75 -4.61 -5.02
C ILE A 71 -12.94 -4.83 -5.96
N ALA A 72 -14.11 -5.16 -5.39
CA ALA A 72 -15.30 -5.45 -6.17
C ALA A 72 -15.75 -4.25 -7.04
N ARG A 73 -16.40 -4.56 -8.17
CA ARG A 73 -17.01 -3.52 -9.01
C ARG A 73 -18.13 -2.84 -8.23
N GLY A 74 -18.16 -1.50 -8.26
CA GLY A 74 -19.16 -0.70 -7.55
C GLY A 74 -18.83 -0.38 -6.10
N THR A 75 -17.71 -0.90 -5.56
CA THR A 75 -17.17 -0.48 -4.27
C THR A 75 -16.76 1.00 -4.33
N ASP A 76 -17.04 1.75 -3.26
CA ASP A 76 -16.51 3.11 -3.12
C ASP A 76 -15.00 3.05 -2.91
N LYS A 77 -14.26 3.83 -3.70
CA LYS A 77 -12.79 3.76 -3.73
C LYS A 77 -12.19 5.11 -3.44
N LYS A 78 -11.07 5.09 -2.74
CA LYS A 78 -10.21 6.27 -2.56
C LYS A 78 -8.87 6.05 -3.24
N LYS A 79 -8.31 7.14 -3.77
CA LYS A 79 -7.01 7.14 -4.47
C LYS A 79 -5.89 7.54 -3.53
N PHE A 80 -4.73 6.92 -3.71
CA PHE A 80 -3.45 7.45 -3.24
C PHE A 80 -2.81 8.35 -4.29
N ILE A 81 -1.75 9.05 -3.89
CA ILE A 81 -0.87 9.73 -4.84
C ILE A 81 -0.19 8.71 -5.76
N GLU A 82 0.30 9.17 -6.90
CA GLU A 82 1.00 8.34 -7.87
C GLU A 82 2.23 7.65 -7.26
N ILE A 83 2.49 6.41 -7.70
CA ILE A 83 3.58 5.57 -7.17
C ILE A 83 4.96 6.26 -7.28
N LYS A 84 5.18 7.05 -8.34
CA LYS A 84 6.41 7.84 -8.54
C LYS A 84 6.70 8.83 -7.41
N SER A 85 5.68 9.21 -6.63
CA SER A 85 5.78 10.16 -5.53
C SER A 85 6.03 9.49 -4.18
N TRP A 86 6.04 8.15 -4.13
CA TRP A 86 6.23 7.40 -2.89
C TRP A 86 7.69 7.39 -2.45
N GLN A 87 7.90 7.35 -1.13
CA GLN A 87 9.22 7.32 -0.50
C GLN A 87 9.29 6.24 0.59
N PRO A 88 10.44 5.55 0.74
CA PRO A 88 11.60 5.56 -0.16
C PRO A 88 11.25 4.94 -1.53
N SER A 89 11.79 5.51 -2.62
CA SER A 89 11.47 5.06 -3.98
C SER A 89 11.92 3.61 -4.24
N GLU A 90 12.98 3.17 -3.56
CA GLU A 90 13.48 1.79 -3.63
C GLU A 90 12.44 0.79 -3.15
N VAL A 91 11.65 1.13 -2.11
CA VAL A 91 10.59 0.25 -1.60
C VAL A 91 9.44 0.17 -2.60
N ALA A 92 9.09 1.26 -3.27
CA ALA A 92 8.12 1.23 -4.36
C ALA A 92 8.61 0.31 -5.51
N ASP A 93 9.91 0.35 -5.81
CA ASP A 93 10.51 -0.49 -6.85
C ASP A 93 10.50 -1.97 -6.47
N TYR A 94 10.79 -2.31 -5.21
CA TYR A 94 10.66 -3.67 -4.71
C TYR A 94 9.22 -4.19 -4.74
N ILE A 95 8.24 -3.34 -4.43
CA ILE A 95 6.82 -3.71 -4.57
C ILE A 95 6.49 -3.99 -6.03
N ILE A 96 6.90 -3.13 -6.97
CA ILE A 96 6.67 -3.35 -8.41
C ILE A 96 7.34 -4.65 -8.87
N MET A 97 8.59 -4.90 -8.47
CA MET A 97 9.29 -6.14 -8.81
C MET A 97 8.58 -7.38 -8.26
N ALA A 98 8.08 -7.33 -7.03
CA ALA A 98 7.31 -8.43 -6.45
C ALA A 98 6.00 -8.68 -7.21
N LEU A 99 5.33 -7.62 -7.69
CA LEU A 99 4.12 -7.75 -8.51
C LEU A 99 4.41 -8.36 -9.87
N LEU A 100 5.50 -7.96 -10.52
CA LEU A 100 5.94 -8.58 -11.78
C LEU A 100 6.27 -10.06 -11.60
N ALA A 101 6.87 -10.42 -10.47
CA ALA A 101 7.16 -11.82 -10.14
C ALA A 101 5.89 -12.63 -9.81
N LYS A 102 4.81 -11.97 -9.35
CA LYS A 102 3.52 -12.57 -9.02
C LYS A 102 2.53 -12.55 -10.18
N SER A 103 2.82 -11.82 -11.27
CA SER A 103 1.97 -11.76 -12.45
C SER A 103 2.40 -12.78 -13.50
N ASP A 104 1.47 -13.14 -14.38
CA ASP A 104 1.74 -13.97 -15.56
C ASP A 104 2.26 -13.14 -16.75
N LEU A 105 2.84 -11.96 -16.49
CA LEU A 105 3.29 -11.06 -17.55
C LEU A 105 4.59 -11.58 -18.17
N ASP A 106 4.54 -11.97 -19.44
CA ASP A 106 5.75 -12.24 -20.22
C ASP A 106 6.40 -10.92 -20.66
N LEU A 107 7.55 -10.61 -20.06
CA LEU A 107 8.30 -9.39 -20.37
C LEU A 107 8.90 -9.40 -21.77
N ASN A 108 9.12 -10.57 -22.38
CA ASN A 108 9.65 -10.65 -23.75
C ASN A 108 8.59 -10.26 -24.77
N GLU A 109 7.34 -10.65 -24.54
CA GLU A 109 6.21 -10.34 -25.43
C GLU A 109 5.82 -8.86 -25.40
N LEU A 110 6.22 -8.10 -24.38
CA LEU A 110 5.95 -6.66 -24.28
C LEU A 110 6.44 -5.88 -25.51
N GLU A 111 7.55 -6.29 -26.14
CA GLU A 111 8.09 -5.62 -27.33
C GLU A 111 7.26 -5.86 -28.60
N HIS A 112 6.33 -6.83 -28.56
CA HIS A 112 5.47 -7.22 -29.67
C HIS A 112 4.00 -6.82 -29.46
N MET A 113 3.67 -6.33 -28.26
CA MET A 113 2.33 -5.86 -27.94
C MET A 113 2.04 -4.49 -28.56
N GLU A 114 0.81 -4.30 -28.99
CA GLU A 114 0.31 -2.98 -29.36
C GLU A 114 0.19 -2.09 -28.11
N GLU A 115 0.28 -0.78 -28.29
CA GLU A 115 0.26 0.20 -27.19
C GLU A 115 -0.95 0.04 -26.24
N LYS A 116 -2.10 -0.35 -26.80
CA LYS A 116 -3.31 -0.63 -26.02
C LYS A 116 -3.15 -1.86 -25.11
N GLU A 117 -2.53 -2.91 -25.61
CA GLU A 117 -2.30 -4.15 -24.84
C GLU A 117 -1.32 -3.88 -23.70
N VAL A 118 -0.29 -3.06 -23.94
CA VAL A 118 0.64 -2.59 -22.89
C VAL A 118 -0.11 -1.82 -21.80
N GLU A 119 -1.01 -0.90 -22.17
CA GLU A 119 -1.84 -0.17 -21.20
C GLU A 119 -2.77 -1.10 -20.40
N ASP A 120 -3.33 -2.13 -21.03
CA ASP A 120 -4.14 -3.14 -20.37
C ASP A 120 -3.30 -3.91 -19.34
N LYS A 121 -2.05 -4.31 -19.67
CA LYS A 121 -1.11 -4.94 -18.74
C LYS A 121 -0.73 -4.05 -17.56
N ILE A 122 -0.53 -2.75 -17.79
CA ILE A 122 -0.28 -1.81 -16.70
C ILE A 122 -1.50 -1.72 -15.78
N THR A 123 -2.71 -1.74 -16.33
CA THR A 123 -3.97 -1.71 -15.57
C THR A 123 -4.18 -2.99 -14.75
N GLU A 124 -3.84 -4.15 -15.33
CA GLU A 124 -3.82 -5.45 -14.63
C GLU A 124 -2.83 -5.42 -13.44
N LEU A 125 -1.59 -4.98 -13.65
CA LEU A 125 -0.58 -4.85 -12.58
C LEU A 125 -1.01 -3.90 -11.47
N ARG A 126 -1.61 -2.76 -11.84
CA ARG A 126 -2.20 -1.84 -10.87
C ARG A 126 -3.31 -2.54 -10.06
N SER A 127 -4.20 -3.27 -10.71
CA SER A 127 -5.28 -4.00 -10.02
C SER A 127 -4.74 -5.09 -9.10
N LEU A 128 -3.64 -5.74 -9.49
CA LEU A 128 -2.93 -6.72 -8.66
C LEU A 128 -2.35 -6.06 -7.40
N LEU A 129 -1.69 -4.90 -7.53
CA LEU A 129 -1.22 -4.10 -6.39
C LEU A 129 -2.36 -3.74 -5.44
N GLU A 130 -3.46 -3.22 -5.99
CA GLU A 130 -4.65 -2.85 -5.22
C GLU A 130 -5.20 -4.06 -4.46
N SER A 131 -5.24 -5.25 -5.08
CA SER A 131 -5.73 -6.47 -4.43
C SER A 131 -4.87 -6.95 -3.26
N TYR A 132 -3.53 -6.91 -3.40
CA TYR A 132 -2.62 -7.28 -2.30
C TYR A 132 -2.65 -6.24 -1.18
N ALA A 133 -2.69 -4.95 -1.51
CA ALA A 133 -2.84 -3.90 -0.51
C ALA A 133 -4.16 -4.05 0.25
N ASN A 134 -5.25 -4.36 -0.44
CA ASN A 134 -6.56 -4.61 0.16
C ASN A 134 -6.54 -5.83 1.11
N GLY A 135 -5.85 -6.91 0.73
CA GLY A 135 -5.60 -8.05 1.61
C GLY A 135 -4.76 -7.68 2.84
N GLY A 136 -3.73 -6.86 2.68
CA GLY A 136 -2.95 -6.32 3.80
C GLY A 136 -3.79 -5.47 4.75
N PHE A 137 -4.65 -4.60 4.23
CA PHE A 137 -5.57 -3.82 5.06
C PHE A 137 -6.58 -4.70 5.80
N ASP A 138 -7.09 -5.74 5.15
CA ASP A 138 -7.97 -6.72 5.79
C ASP A 138 -7.28 -7.44 6.96
N ILE A 139 -6.01 -7.82 6.83
CA ILE A 139 -5.20 -8.39 7.92
C ILE A 139 -5.04 -7.39 9.07
N ILE A 140 -4.71 -6.13 8.78
CA ILE A 140 -4.55 -5.09 9.80
C ILE A 140 -5.88 -4.87 10.54
N ARG A 141 -6.99 -4.77 9.79
CA ARG A 141 -8.34 -4.61 10.35
C ARG A 141 -8.70 -5.78 11.25
N ALA A 142 -8.56 -7.00 10.75
CA ALA A 142 -8.85 -8.21 11.51
C ALA A 142 -8.04 -8.28 12.80
N LYS A 143 -6.74 -7.94 12.76
CA LYS A 143 -5.90 -7.92 13.96
C LYS A 143 -6.35 -6.86 14.96
N ARG A 144 -6.74 -5.67 14.49
CA ARG A 144 -7.27 -4.58 15.34
C ARG A 144 -8.58 -4.98 16.00
N ASP A 145 -9.47 -5.64 15.25
CA ASP A 145 -10.80 -6.05 15.73
C ASP A 145 -10.69 -7.20 16.73
N GLU A 146 -9.73 -8.11 16.54
CA GLU A 146 -9.44 -9.21 17.46
C GLU A 146 -8.74 -8.73 18.74
N ASP A 147 -7.72 -7.87 18.60
CA ASP A 147 -6.85 -7.44 19.69
C ASP A 147 -6.38 -6.01 19.46
N ALA A 148 -7.19 -5.05 19.91
CA ALA A 148 -6.84 -3.64 19.80
C ALA A 148 -5.61 -3.27 20.65
N ALA A 149 -5.33 -4.00 21.73
CA ALA A 149 -4.18 -3.74 22.60
C ALA A 149 -2.86 -4.02 21.88
N PHE A 150 -2.85 -4.97 20.92
CA PHE A 150 -1.70 -5.20 20.04
C PHE A 150 -1.17 -3.91 19.41
N PHE A 151 -2.02 -3.09 18.81
CA PHE A 151 -1.59 -1.84 18.19
C PHE A 151 -1.37 -0.70 19.19
N MET A 152 -1.82 -0.81 20.44
CA MET A 152 -1.61 0.24 21.44
C MET A 152 -0.33 0.01 22.24
N GLU A 153 -0.11 -1.22 22.70
CA GLU A 153 0.90 -1.58 23.68
C GLU A 153 2.19 -2.15 23.05
N ASN A 154 2.12 -2.72 21.85
CA ASN A 154 3.31 -3.23 21.16
C ASN A 154 3.97 -2.14 20.30
N GLU A 155 5.22 -1.79 20.61
CA GLU A 155 6.03 -0.83 19.85
C GLU A 155 6.39 -1.34 18.45
N ASN A 156 6.51 -2.65 18.29
CA ASN A 156 6.88 -3.31 17.04
C ASN A 156 5.66 -3.88 16.29
N CYS A 157 4.44 -3.41 16.58
CA CYS A 157 3.20 -4.03 16.09
C CYS A 157 3.17 -4.28 14.57
N PHE A 158 3.68 -3.35 13.76
CA PHE A 158 3.75 -3.53 12.29
C PHE A 158 4.89 -4.45 11.85
N LEU A 159 6.01 -4.49 12.57
CA LEU A 159 7.08 -5.45 12.28
C LEU A 159 6.65 -6.88 12.63
N ASP A 160 6.04 -7.06 13.80
CA ASP A 160 5.56 -8.36 14.27
C ASP A 160 4.41 -8.88 13.41
N LEU A 161 3.53 -8.00 12.92
CA LEU A 161 2.46 -8.37 12.01
C LEU A 161 3.00 -8.81 10.64
N LEU A 162 4.07 -8.17 10.17
CA LEU A 162 4.77 -8.59 8.95
C LEU A 162 5.41 -9.97 9.11
N GLY A 163 5.93 -10.27 10.30
CA GLY A 163 6.47 -11.58 10.72
C GLY A 163 7.96 -11.79 10.47
#